data_AF-A0A8T0ACJ4-F1
#
_entry.id   AF-A0A8T0ACJ4-F1
#
_cell.length_a   1.000
_cell.length_b   1.000
_cell.length_c   1.000
_cell.angle_alpha   90.00
_cell.angle_beta   90.00
_cell.angle_gamma   90.00
#
_symmetry.space_group_name_H-M   'P 1'
#
loop_
_entity.id
_entity.type
_entity.pdbx_description
1 polymer ?
#
loop_
_entity_poly.entity_id
_entity_poly.type
_entity_poly.pdbx_seq_one_letter_code
_entity_poly.pdbx_strand_id
1 'polypeptide(L)'
;PEKERIEAQNKPFDAKAACYVTDDKELYLKATIKSRDGGKVTVELLNNKETRTVKEDDVFPMNPPKFDKIEDMAMMTHLNEASVLYNLKERYAAWMIYTYSGLFCATVNPYKWLPVYDAEVVAAYRGKK
;
A
#
# COMPACT_ATOMS: atom_id res chain seq x y z
N PRO A 1 -13.24 7.65 -11.40
CA PRO A 1 -11.76 7.60 -11.29
C PRO A 1 -11.18 8.73 -10.44
N GLU A 2 -11.25 10.01 -10.87
CA GLU A 2 -10.61 11.10 -10.12
C GLU A 2 -11.36 11.46 -8.83
N LYS A 3 -12.69 11.49 -8.88
CA LYS A 3 -13.53 11.72 -7.69
C LYS A 3 -13.32 10.63 -6.62
N GLU A 4 -13.29 9.36 -7.03
CA GLU A 4 -13.04 8.21 -6.14
C GLU A 4 -11.62 8.23 -5.57
N ARG A 5 -10.63 8.68 -6.36
CA ARG A 5 -9.26 8.89 -5.88
C ARG A 5 -9.24 9.96 -4.79
N ILE A 6 -9.87 11.12 -5.03
CA ILE A 6 -9.94 12.21 -4.06
C ILE A 6 -10.66 11.75 -2.77
N GLU A 7 -11.76 11.00 -2.91
CA GLU A 7 -12.47 10.43 -1.76
C GLU A 7 -11.64 9.41 -0.98
N ALA A 8 -10.85 8.56 -1.65
CA ALA A 8 -9.94 7.63 -1.01
C ALA A 8 -8.81 8.36 -0.26
N GLN A 9 -8.25 9.41 -0.85
CA GLN A 9 -7.16 10.20 -0.26
C GLN A 9 -7.62 11.03 0.95
N ASN A 10 -8.89 11.45 0.98
CA ASN A 10 -9.48 12.24 2.06
C ASN A 10 -10.03 11.40 3.22
N LYS A 11 -9.81 10.08 3.22
CA LYS A 11 -10.26 9.23 4.34
C LYS A 11 -9.58 9.65 5.64
N PRO A 12 -10.34 9.73 6.76
CA PRO A 12 -9.76 10.00 8.07
C PRO A 12 -8.66 8.99 8.38
N PHE A 13 -7.46 9.49 8.68
CA PHE A 13 -6.29 8.68 8.95
C PHE A 13 -5.57 9.23 10.17
N ASP A 14 -5.44 8.38 11.19
CA ASP A 14 -4.62 8.67 12.35
C ASP A 14 -3.24 8.06 12.16
N ALA A 15 -2.26 8.90 11.83
CA ALA A 15 -0.87 8.48 11.61
C ALA A 15 -0.20 7.87 12.85
N LYS A 16 -0.69 8.14 14.06
CA LYS A 16 -0.14 7.57 15.30
C LYS A 16 -0.72 6.21 15.63
N ALA A 17 -1.96 5.97 15.22
CA ALA A 17 -2.68 4.73 15.51
C ALA A 17 -2.60 3.72 14.36
N ALA A 18 -2.54 4.16 13.12
CA ALA A 18 -2.63 3.26 11.98
C ALA A 18 -1.28 2.58 11.67
N CYS A 19 -1.29 1.25 11.58
CA CYS A 19 -0.09 0.44 11.48
C CYS A 19 -0.32 -0.82 10.63
N TYR A 20 0.78 -1.47 10.26
CA TYR A 20 0.81 -2.84 9.77
C TYR A 20 1.38 -3.77 10.84
N VAL A 21 0.89 -5.00 10.87
CA VAL A 21 1.34 -6.03 11.81
C VAL A 21 1.63 -7.32 11.06
N THR A 22 2.66 -8.05 11.48
CA THR A 22 3.02 -9.33 10.85
C THR A 22 1.92 -10.37 11.03
N ASP A 23 1.68 -11.18 10.01
CA ASP A 23 0.73 -12.30 10.03
C ASP A 23 1.28 -13.49 9.25
N ASP A 24 1.08 -14.70 9.77
CA ASP A 24 1.64 -15.92 9.17
C ASP A 24 1.04 -16.26 7.80
N LYS A 25 -0.19 -15.79 7.51
CA LYS A 25 -0.91 -16.14 6.27
C LYS A 25 -0.81 -15.05 5.22
N GLU A 26 -1.05 -13.80 5.59
CA GLU A 26 -1.08 -12.66 4.67
C GLU A 26 0.23 -11.84 4.69
N LEU A 27 1.24 -12.28 5.43
CA LEU A 27 2.50 -11.59 5.75
C LEU A 27 2.32 -10.33 6.59
N TYR A 28 1.44 -9.42 6.15
CA TYR A 28 1.10 -8.19 6.86
C TYR A 28 -0.40 -7.91 6.82
N LEU A 29 -0.93 -7.40 7.93
CA LEU A 29 -2.31 -6.95 8.07
C LEU A 29 -2.37 -5.49 8.49
N LYS A 30 -3.32 -4.72 7.95
CA LYS A 30 -3.64 -3.37 8.42
C LYS A 30 -4.30 -3.43 9.80
N ALA A 31 -3.83 -2.65 10.76
CA ALA A 31 -4.34 -2.60 12.12
C ALA A 31 -4.35 -1.17 12.70
N THR A 32 -5.11 -0.98 13.78
CA THR A 32 -5.14 0.25 14.58
C THR A 32 -4.62 -0.03 15.98
N ILE A 33 -3.61 0.72 16.44
CA ILE A 33 -3.07 0.63 17.79
C ILE A 33 -4.13 1.12 18.79
N LYS A 34 -4.42 0.31 19.80
CA LYS A 34 -5.32 0.65 20.92
C LYS A 34 -4.54 1.06 22.16
N SER A 35 -3.45 0.36 22.47
CA SER A 35 -2.61 0.65 23.63
C SER A 35 -1.17 0.19 23.41
N ARG A 36 -0.23 0.81 24.14
CA ARG A 36 1.16 0.40 24.25
C ARG A 36 1.49 0.24 25.72
N ASP A 37 2.01 -0.93 26.10
CA ASP A 37 2.39 -1.21 27.48
C ASP A 37 3.63 -2.14 27.52
N GLY A 38 4.67 -1.71 28.23
CA GLY A 38 5.84 -2.53 28.54
C GLY A 38 6.51 -3.26 27.35
N GLY A 39 6.61 -2.62 26.18
CA GLY A 39 7.23 -3.20 24.97
C GLY A 39 6.29 -4.12 24.15
N LYS A 40 5.01 -4.18 24.51
CA LYS A 40 3.95 -4.83 23.74
C LYS A 40 2.95 -3.80 23.24
N VAL A 41 2.40 -4.04 22.06
CA VAL A 41 1.41 -3.19 21.42
C VAL A 41 0.14 -3.99 21.22
N THR A 42 -0.97 -3.46 21.73
CA THR A 42 -2.30 -4.04 21.47
C THR A 42 -2.89 -3.34 20.25
N VAL A 43 -3.21 -4.12 19.24
CA VAL A 43 -3.67 -3.69 17.92
C VAL A 43 -5.03 -4.30 17.61
N GLU A 44 -5.90 -3.58 16.93
CA GLU A 44 -7.17 -4.07 16.40
C GLU A 44 -7.05 -4.18 14.88
N LEU A 45 -7.21 -5.40 14.35
CA LEU A 45 -7.11 -5.67 12.92
C LEU A 45 -8.30 -5.05 12.16
N LEU A 46 -8.03 -4.40 11.02
CA LEU A 46 -9.09 -3.75 10.24
C LEU A 46 -10.02 -4.74 9.52
N ASN A 47 -9.56 -5.97 9.25
CA ASN A 47 -10.29 -6.96 8.45
C ASN A 47 -11.41 -7.65 9.25
N ASN A 48 -11.15 -8.04 10.51
CA ASN A 48 -12.04 -8.85 11.32
C ASN A 48 -12.35 -8.22 12.69
N LYS A 49 -11.79 -7.03 13.00
CA LYS A 49 -11.91 -6.35 14.29
C LYS A 49 -11.41 -7.16 15.48
N GLU A 50 -10.58 -8.18 15.22
CA GLU A 50 -9.91 -8.95 16.27
C GLU A 50 -8.83 -8.11 16.91
N THR A 51 -8.70 -8.20 18.23
CA THR A 51 -7.62 -7.55 18.97
C THR A 51 -6.48 -8.53 19.19
N ARG A 52 -5.26 -8.15 18.84
CA ARG A 52 -4.04 -8.92 19.07
C ARG A 52 -3.05 -8.11 19.88
N THR A 53 -2.24 -8.80 20.68
CA THR A 53 -1.09 -8.19 21.36
C THR A 53 0.17 -8.72 20.71
N VAL A 54 0.92 -7.83 20.08
CA VAL A 54 2.16 -8.13 19.36
C VAL A 54 3.34 -7.40 20.00
N LYS A 55 4.56 -7.77 19.64
CA LYS A 55 5.76 -7.02 20.07
C LYS A 55 5.82 -5.71 19.29
N GLU A 56 6.44 -4.70 19.87
CA GLU A 56 6.60 -3.40 19.20
C GLU A 56 7.42 -3.52 17.89
N ASP A 57 8.37 -4.45 17.83
CA ASP A 57 9.19 -4.72 16.63
C ASP A 57 8.38 -5.27 15.45
N ASP A 58 7.23 -5.89 15.72
CA ASP A 58 6.33 -6.47 14.70
C ASP A 58 5.28 -5.46 14.21
N VAL A 59 5.37 -4.19 14.64
CA VAL A 59 4.46 -3.10 14.28
C VAL A 59 5.17 -2.11 13.37
N PHE A 60 4.67 -1.97 12.14
CA PHE A 60 5.22 -1.06 11.14
C PHE A 60 4.29 0.14 10.93
N PRO A 61 4.82 1.36 10.75
CA PRO A 61 3.99 2.53 10.49
C PRO A 61 3.30 2.43 9.13
N MET A 62 2.05 2.89 9.07
CA MET A 62 1.29 2.96 7.81
C MET A 62 1.42 4.33 7.16
N ASN A 63 1.50 4.36 5.83
CA ASN A 63 1.44 5.61 5.09
C ASN A 63 -0.01 6.16 5.07
N PRO A 64 -0.20 7.49 5.04
CA PRO A 64 -1.52 8.07 4.85
C PRO A 64 -2.17 7.62 3.52
N PRO A 65 -3.52 7.57 3.43
CA PRO A 65 -4.25 7.14 2.23
C PRO A 65 -3.93 7.94 0.97
N LYS A 66 -3.36 9.15 1.11
CA LYS A 66 -2.84 9.94 -0.01
C LYS A 66 -1.80 9.20 -0.85
N PHE A 67 -1.09 8.24 -0.26
CA PHE A 67 -0.06 7.42 -0.89
C PHE A 67 -0.59 6.07 -1.41
N ASP A 68 -1.89 5.79 -1.26
CA ASP A 68 -2.48 4.58 -1.80
C ASP A 68 -2.36 4.57 -3.33
N LYS A 69 -1.83 3.46 -3.88
CA LYS A 69 -1.61 3.24 -5.31
C LYS A 69 -0.69 4.26 -5.97
N ILE A 70 0.26 4.82 -5.22
CA ILE A 70 1.25 5.75 -5.78
C ILE A 70 2.05 5.10 -6.92
N GLU A 71 2.34 5.89 -7.95
CA GLU A 71 3.06 5.44 -9.14
C GLU A 71 4.54 5.20 -8.88
N ASP A 72 5.15 6.00 -7.99
CA ASP A 72 6.53 5.82 -7.53
C ASP A 72 6.56 5.62 -6.01
N MET A 73 6.98 4.42 -5.59
CA MET A 73 7.07 4.05 -4.18
C MET A 73 8.17 4.82 -3.43
N ALA A 74 9.16 5.38 -4.12
CA ALA A 74 10.19 6.21 -3.49
C ALA A 74 9.62 7.52 -2.90
N MET A 75 8.40 7.90 -3.29
CA MET A 75 7.72 9.09 -2.76
C MET A 75 6.96 8.83 -1.45
N MET A 76 6.86 7.58 -0.97
CA MET A 76 6.21 7.25 0.30
C MET A 76 6.96 7.84 1.50
N THR A 77 6.24 8.21 2.56
CA THR A 77 6.85 8.73 3.80
C THR A 77 7.50 7.61 4.62
N HIS A 78 6.84 6.48 4.72
CA HIS A 78 7.34 5.29 5.40
C HIS A 78 7.69 4.23 4.35
N LEU A 79 8.99 4.04 4.13
CA LEU A 79 9.49 3.00 3.22
C LEU A 79 9.78 1.73 4.02
N ASN A 80 8.77 0.86 4.13
CA ASN A 80 8.87 -0.44 4.77
C ASN A 80 8.29 -1.54 3.85
N GLU A 81 8.63 -2.80 4.13
CA GLU A 81 8.22 -3.95 3.32
C GLU A 81 6.70 -4.06 3.22
N ALA A 82 5.98 -3.80 4.32
CA ALA A 82 4.52 -3.80 4.36
C ALA A 82 3.91 -2.75 3.41
N SER A 83 4.44 -1.52 3.40
CA SER A 83 3.95 -0.45 2.53
C SER A 83 4.16 -0.76 1.06
N VAL A 84 5.33 -1.30 0.71
CA VAL A 84 5.65 -1.74 -0.66
C VAL A 84 4.70 -2.86 -1.10
N LEU A 85 4.51 -3.88 -0.26
CA LEU A 85 3.61 -4.99 -0.55
C LEU A 85 2.17 -4.52 -0.78
N TYR A 86 1.64 -3.67 0.11
CA TYR A 86 0.28 -3.16 -0.02
C TYR A 86 0.09 -2.27 -1.24
N ASN A 87 1.07 -1.44 -1.58
CA ASN A 87 0.98 -0.62 -2.79
C ASN A 87 0.93 -1.48 -4.05
N LEU A 88 1.80 -2.49 -4.15
CA LEU A 88 1.79 -3.44 -5.27
C LEU A 88 0.48 -4.23 -5.33
N LYS A 89 -0.01 -4.75 -4.19
CA LYS A 89 -1.27 -5.50 -4.08
C LYS A 89 -2.46 -4.67 -4.54
N GLU A 90 -2.56 -3.42 -4.10
CA GLU A 90 -3.67 -2.53 -4.47
C GLU A 90 -3.61 -2.05 -5.92
N ARG A 91 -2.41 -1.79 -6.45
CA ARG A 91 -2.22 -1.45 -7.87
C ARG A 91 -2.57 -2.62 -8.77
N TYR A 92 -2.10 -3.82 -8.41
CA TYR A 92 -2.42 -5.04 -9.13
C TYR A 92 -3.93 -5.33 -9.17
N ALA A 93 -4.62 -5.17 -8.04
CA ALA A 93 -6.08 -5.32 -7.96
C ALA A 93 -6.84 -4.30 -8.86
N ALA A 94 -6.24 -3.15 -9.13
CA ALA A 94 -6.76 -2.14 -10.04
C ALA A 94 -6.19 -2.25 -11.48
N TRP A 95 -5.54 -3.37 -11.82
CA TRP A 95 -4.93 -3.64 -13.13
C TRP A 95 -3.79 -2.69 -13.54
N MET A 96 -3.19 -2.01 -12.57
CA MET A 96 -2.00 -1.18 -12.75
C MET A 96 -0.75 -2.03 -12.49
N ILE A 97 -0.23 -2.66 -13.55
CA ILE A 97 0.87 -3.65 -13.43
C ILE A 97 2.26 -3.04 -13.29
N TYR A 98 2.44 -1.78 -13.70
CA TYR A 98 3.71 -1.06 -13.64
C TYR A 98 3.75 -0.15 -12.44
N THR A 99 4.82 -0.22 -11.65
CA THR A 99 5.05 0.66 -10.49
C THR A 99 6.51 1.01 -10.40
N TYR A 100 6.84 2.29 -10.30
CA TYR A 100 8.20 2.75 -10.07
C TYR A 100 8.62 2.60 -8.61
N SER A 101 9.91 2.41 -8.41
CA SER A 101 10.57 2.42 -7.12
C SER A 101 11.89 3.17 -7.28
N GLY A 102 11.79 4.49 -7.34
CA GLY A 102 12.90 5.38 -7.69
C GLY A 102 13.45 5.06 -9.07
N LEU A 103 14.67 4.51 -9.11
CA LEU A 103 15.36 4.18 -10.36
C LEU A 103 14.85 2.89 -11.02
N PHE A 104 14.09 2.06 -10.29
CA PHE A 104 13.63 0.76 -10.79
C PHE A 104 12.17 0.83 -11.24
N CYS A 105 11.82 0.01 -12.24
CA CYS A 105 10.43 -0.25 -12.62
C CYS A 105 10.08 -1.69 -12.26
N ALA A 106 9.12 -1.86 -11.35
CA ALA A 106 8.57 -3.15 -10.99
C ALA A 106 7.36 -3.47 -11.86
N THR A 107 7.26 -4.69 -12.36
CA THR A 107 6.11 -5.17 -13.13
C THR A 107 5.57 -6.47 -12.53
N VAL A 108 4.27 -6.50 -12.27
CA VAL A 108 3.58 -7.70 -11.76
C VAL A 108 2.81 -8.34 -12.91
N ASN A 109 3.04 -9.64 -13.16
CA ASN A 109 2.40 -10.35 -14.27
C ASN A 109 0.86 -10.38 -14.10
N PRO A 110 0.08 -9.81 -15.04
CA PRO A 110 -1.38 -9.78 -14.96
C PRO A 110 -2.06 -11.12 -15.21
N TYR A 111 -1.35 -12.10 -15.78
CA TYR A 111 -1.90 -13.37 -16.27
C TYR A 111 -3.12 -13.22 -17.19
N LYS A 112 -3.27 -12.05 -17.82
CA LYS A 112 -4.31 -11.72 -18.79
C LYS A 112 -3.83 -10.67 -19.77
N TRP A 113 -4.48 -10.62 -20.93
CA TRP A 113 -4.24 -9.56 -21.92
C TRP A 113 -4.77 -8.22 -21.40
N LEU A 114 -3.92 -7.21 -21.47
CA LEU A 114 -4.24 -5.82 -21.14
C LEU A 114 -3.94 -4.94 -22.37
N PRO A 115 -4.77 -3.94 -22.68
CA PRO A 115 -4.59 -3.05 -23.84
C PRO A 115 -3.44 -2.04 -23.67
N VAL A 116 -2.51 -2.29 -22.75
CA VAL A 116 -1.41 -1.37 -22.40
C VAL A 116 -0.30 -1.31 -23.46
N TYR A 117 -0.34 -2.19 -24.45
CA TYR A 117 0.65 -2.28 -25.54
C TYR A 117 0.08 -1.85 -26.90
N ASP A 118 -1.15 -1.34 -26.92
CA ASP A 118 -1.77 -0.88 -28.16
C ASP A 118 -1.02 0.34 -28.73
N ALA A 119 -1.08 0.51 -30.04
CA ALA A 119 -0.33 1.57 -30.75
C ALA A 119 -0.66 2.98 -30.22
N GLU A 120 -1.90 3.21 -29.79
CA GLU A 120 -2.34 4.46 -29.18
C GLU A 120 -1.59 4.76 -27.87
N VAL A 121 -1.38 3.73 -27.04
CA VAL A 121 -0.63 3.84 -25.78
C VAL A 121 0.84 4.11 -26.08
N VAL A 122 1.45 3.36 -27.01
CA VAL A 122 2.85 3.59 -27.43
C VAL A 122 3.05 5.02 -27.94
N ALA A 123 2.13 5.52 -28.76
CA ALA A 123 2.16 6.89 -29.24
C ALA A 123 2.03 7.91 -28.10
N ALA A 124 1.16 7.67 -27.13
CA ALA A 124 0.94 8.56 -26.00
C ALA A 124 2.16 8.70 -25.06
N TYR A 125 3.02 7.69 -24.99
CA TYR A 125 4.25 7.69 -24.18
C TYR A 125 5.50 8.12 -24.96
N ARG A 126 5.44 8.18 -26.30
CA ARG A 126 6.59 8.58 -27.12
C ARG A 126 7.04 10.00 -26.78
N GLY A 127 8.29 10.14 -26.35
CA GLY A 127 8.91 11.45 -26.04
C GLY A 127 8.51 12.03 -24.68
N LYS A 128 7.73 11.33 -23.87
CA LYS A 128 7.49 11.72 -22.47
C LYS A 128 8.65 11.24 -21.60
N LYS A 129 9.09 12.11 -20.69
CA LYS A 129 10.07 11.83 -19.64
C LYS A 129 9.38 11.94 -18.29
#